data_AF-A0A2M7C1V4-F1
#
_entry.id   AF-A0A2M7C1V4-F1
#
_cell.length_a   1.000
_cell.length_b   1.000
_cell.length_c   1.000
_cell.angle_alpha   90.00
_cell.angle_beta   90.00
_cell.angle_gamma   90.00
#
_symmetry.space_group_name_H-M   'P 1'
#
loop_
_entity.id
_entity.type
_entity.pdbx_description
1 polymer ?
#
loop_
_entity_poly.entity_id
_entity_poly.type
_entity_poly.pdbx_seq_one_letter_code
_entity_poly.pdbx_strand_id
1 'polypeptide(L)'
;MMRLEKSLQAWGTPEFIEVLKREIAQLGAAYLPLQQGLVTGNYVADAPLTVMIHSVTESGEVIRIKAGIFYRGVLGGCSCTDDPTPGSDINEYCAVQLDMDKSNAVTAIALVE
;
A
#
# COMPACT_ATOMS: atom_id res chain seq x y z
N MET A 1 -9.85 9.29 -1.94
CA MET A 1 -9.64 8.67 -3.27
C MET A 1 -8.30 9.16 -3.79
N MET A 2 -7.46 8.24 -4.27
CA MET A 2 -6.12 8.56 -4.79
C MET A 2 -6.13 8.51 -6.32
N ARG A 3 -5.10 9.09 -6.95
CA ARG A 3 -4.93 9.05 -8.40
C ARG A 3 -3.57 8.49 -8.76
N LEU A 4 -3.55 7.54 -9.69
CA LEU A 4 -2.34 6.86 -10.17
C LEU A 4 -2.06 7.22 -11.63
N GLU A 5 -1.85 8.51 -11.87
CA GLU A 5 -1.75 9.08 -13.23
C GLU A 5 -0.55 8.51 -13.99
N LYS A 6 0.59 8.30 -13.31
CA LYS A 6 1.78 7.74 -13.95
C LYS A 6 1.57 6.28 -14.30
N SER A 7 0.91 5.52 -13.42
CA SER A 7 0.55 4.13 -13.69
C SER A 7 -0.37 4.03 -14.90
N LEU A 8 -1.38 4.89 -15.00
CA LEU A 8 -2.29 4.90 -16.15
C LEU A 8 -1.55 5.27 -17.45
N GLN A 9 -0.64 6.25 -17.41
CA GLN A 9 0.19 6.62 -18.58
C GLN A 9 1.09 5.49 -19.05
N ALA A 10 1.59 4.66 -18.12
CA ALA A 10 2.40 3.49 -18.43
C ALA A 10 1.56 2.26 -18.79
N TRP A 11 0.23 2.33 -18.78
CA TRP A 11 -0.64 1.19 -19.08
C TRP A 11 -0.37 0.62 -20.48
N GLY A 12 -0.27 -0.70 -20.59
CA GLY A 12 0.05 -1.40 -21.85
C GLY A 12 1.55 -1.41 -22.20
N THR A 13 2.40 -0.79 -21.39
CA THR A 13 3.87 -0.84 -21.55
C THR A 13 4.49 -1.88 -20.60
N PRO A 14 5.69 -2.40 -20.90
CA PRO A 14 6.42 -3.27 -19.96
C PRO A 14 6.81 -2.56 -18.65
N GLU A 15 6.78 -1.22 -18.62
CA GLU A 15 7.16 -0.42 -17.45
C GLU A 15 6.02 -0.27 -16.44
N PHE A 16 4.79 -0.61 -16.82
CA PHE A 16 3.57 -0.43 -15.99
C PHE A 16 3.76 -0.90 -14.55
N ILE A 17 4.23 -2.14 -14.37
CA ILE A 17 4.38 -2.75 -13.04
C ILE A 17 5.37 -1.97 -12.17
N GLU A 18 6.48 -1.52 -12.75
CA GLU A 18 7.52 -0.80 -12.02
C GLU A 18 7.10 0.64 -11.72
N VAL A 19 6.34 1.28 -12.61
CA VAL A 19 5.72 2.60 -12.34
C VAL A 19 4.68 2.49 -11.23
N LEU A 20 3.82 1.47 -11.29
CA LEU A 20 2.77 1.23 -10.31
C LEU A 20 3.31 0.99 -8.90
N LYS A 21 4.32 0.12 -8.76
CA LYS A 21 4.98 -0.11 -7.46
C LYS A 21 5.55 1.17 -6.87
N ARG A 22 6.22 1.98 -7.70
CA ARG A 22 6.81 3.25 -7.27
C ARG A 22 5.76 4.27 -6.86
N GLU A 23 4.68 4.39 -7.62
CA GLU A 23 3.61 5.33 -7.31
C GLU A 23 2.88 4.94 -6.02
N ILE A 24 2.58 3.64 -5.83
CA ILE A 24 1.99 3.13 -4.57
C ILE A 24 2.94 3.36 -3.39
N ALA A 25 4.24 3.11 -3.55
CA ALA A 25 5.23 3.36 -2.49
C ALA A 25 5.34 4.85 -2.13
N GLN A 26 5.18 5.75 -3.10
CA GLN A 26 5.23 7.21 -2.88
C GLN A 26 3.97 7.79 -2.24
N LEU A 27 2.81 7.12 -2.36
CA LEU A 27 1.60 7.54 -1.65
C LEU A 27 1.79 7.48 -0.12
N GLY A 28 2.58 6.51 0.34
CA GLY A 28 2.84 6.29 1.77
C GLY A 28 1.64 5.76 2.54
N ALA A 29 1.80 5.64 3.86
CA ALA A 29 0.82 5.02 4.76
C ALA A 29 -0.52 5.77 4.86
N ALA A 30 -0.57 7.06 4.46
CA ALA A 30 -1.76 7.90 4.63
C ALA A 30 -2.90 7.53 3.66
N TYR A 31 -2.58 6.98 2.49
CA TYR A 31 -3.57 6.62 1.46
C TYR A 31 -3.80 5.12 1.34
N LEU A 32 -2.95 4.33 1.99
CA LEU A 32 -3.05 2.89 2.04
C LEU A 32 -3.73 2.47 3.36
N PRO A 33 -4.59 1.45 3.37
CA PRO A 33 -5.26 0.98 4.58
C PRO A 33 -4.32 0.17 5.51
N LEU A 34 -3.05 0.58 5.63
CA LEU A 34 -2.03 -0.16 6.39
C LEU A 34 -2.40 -0.27 7.86
N GLN A 35 -2.91 0.81 8.46
CA GLN A 35 -3.34 0.81 9.86
C GLN A 35 -4.47 -0.19 10.13
N GLN A 36 -5.35 -0.41 9.14
CA GLN A 36 -6.44 -1.39 9.23
C GLN A 36 -5.96 -2.82 8.94
N GLY A 37 -4.83 -2.96 8.24
CA GLY A 37 -4.20 -4.24 7.92
C GLY A 37 -3.20 -4.71 8.96
N LEU A 38 -3.02 -3.97 10.07
CA LEU A 38 -2.14 -4.37 11.17
C LEU A 38 -2.71 -5.59 11.88
N VAL A 39 -1.85 -6.58 12.11
CA VAL A 39 -2.15 -7.79 12.87
C VAL A 39 -1.50 -7.73 14.25
N THR A 40 -0.23 -7.30 14.33
CA THR A 40 0.55 -7.33 15.57
C THR A 40 0.83 -5.94 16.12
N GLY A 41 1.27 -5.02 15.27
CA GLY A 41 1.59 -3.64 15.66
C GLY A 41 0.35 -2.83 16.07
N ASN A 42 0.57 -1.74 16.80
CA ASN A 42 -0.51 -0.80 17.17
C ASN A 42 -0.53 0.45 16.29
N TYR A 43 0.59 0.83 15.68
CA TYR A 43 0.64 1.88 14.65
C TYR A 43 1.62 1.52 13.52
N VAL A 44 1.38 2.09 12.34
CA VAL A 44 2.27 1.97 11.19
C VAL A 44 3.46 2.91 11.36
N ALA A 45 4.67 2.38 11.21
CA ALA A 45 5.89 3.17 11.25
C ALA A 45 5.99 4.10 10.02
N ASP A 46 6.63 5.26 10.20
CA ASP A 46 7.02 6.13 9.08
C ASP A 46 8.28 5.54 8.41
N ALA A 47 8.10 4.42 7.71
CA ALA A 47 9.15 3.64 7.07
C ALA A 47 8.78 3.34 5.62
N PRO A 48 9.78 3.17 4.73
CA PRO A 48 9.51 2.78 3.35
C PRO A 48 8.81 1.42 3.30
N LEU A 49 7.78 1.33 2.46
CA LEU A 49 7.03 0.11 2.22
C LEU A 49 7.46 -0.56 0.91
N THR A 50 7.28 -1.87 0.84
CA THR A 50 7.53 -2.67 -0.38
C THR A 50 6.22 -3.14 -0.96
N VAL A 51 6.05 -2.95 -2.28
CA VAL A 51 4.85 -3.32 -3.02
C VAL A 51 5.14 -4.53 -3.90
N MET A 52 4.31 -5.57 -3.76
CA MET A 52 4.35 -6.76 -4.59
C MET A 52 3.04 -6.88 -5.37
N ILE A 53 3.12 -6.90 -6.70
CA ILE A 53 1.92 -7.08 -7.54
C ILE A 53 1.64 -8.56 -7.71
N HIS A 54 0.45 -9.01 -7.31
CA HIS A 54 0.02 -10.40 -7.44
C HIS A 54 -0.68 -10.65 -8.77
N SER A 55 -1.57 -9.73 -9.14
CA SER A 55 -2.28 -9.82 -10.42
C SER A 55 -2.72 -8.44 -10.88
N VAL A 56 -2.86 -8.34 -12.21
CA VAL A 56 -3.44 -7.18 -12.88
C VAL A 56 -4.41 -7.71 -13.90
N THR A 57 -5.63 -7.19 -13.90
CA THR A 57 -6.69 -7.65 -14.80
C THR A 57 -7.47 -6.44 -15.29
N GLU A 58 -7.71 -6.38 -16.59
CA GLU A 58 -8.58 -5.39 -17.18
C GLU A 58 -10.04 -5.88 -17.13
N SER A 59 -10.97 -5.01 -16.76
CA SER A 59 -12.40 -5.28 -16.72
C SER A 59 -13.15 -4.05 -17.23
N GLY A 60 -13.27 -3.94 -18.55
CA GLY A 60 -13.90 -2.81 -19.22
C GLY A 60 -13.11 -1.52 -19.01
N GLU A 61 -13.72 -0.58 -18.30
CA GLU A 61 -13.15 0.75 -18.00
C GLU A 61 -12.30 0.77 -16.72
N VAL A 62 -12.17 -0.37 -16.03
CA VAL A 62 -11.42 -0.49 -14.78
C VAL A 62 -10.25 -1.45 -14.94
N ILE A 63 -9.09 -1.06 -14.42
CA ILE A 63 -7.94 -1.94 -14.20
C ILE A 63 -7.97 -2.36 -12.73
N ARG A 64 -8.13 -3.66 -12.50
CA ARG A 64 -8.10 -4.26 -11.16
C ARG A 64 -6.72 -4.81 -10.87
N ILE A 65 -6.13 -4.35 -9.79
CA ILE A 65 -4.81 -4.76 -9.31
C ILE A 65 -4.99 -5.44 -7.95
N LYS A 66 -4.41 -6.62 -7.77
CA LYS A 66 -4.18 -7.19 -6.44
C LYS A 66 -2.72 -7.05 -6.08
N ALA A 67 -2.44 -6.47 -4.92
CA ALA A 67 -1.09 -6.24 -4.45
C ALA A 67 -0.94 -6.63 -2.97
N GLY A 68 0.23 -7.14 -2.62
CA GLY A 68 0.69 -7.28 -1.26
C GLY A 68 1.55 -6.07 -0.87
N ILE A 69 1.33 -5.52 0.32
CA ILE A 69 2.13 -4.44 0.88
C ILE A 69 2.87 -4.96 2.10
N PHE A 70 4.20 -4.88 2.07
CA PHE A 70 5.05 -5.14 3.23
C PHE A 70 5.46 -3.81 3.84
N TYR A 71 5.21 -3.65 5.13
CA TYR A 71 5.46 -2.41 5.85
C TYR A 71 5.87 -2.72 7.29
N ARG A 72 6.23 -1.68 8.04
CA ARG A 72 6.58 -1.84 9.45
C ARG A 72 5.44 -1.36 10.33
N GLY A 73 4.99 -2.22 11.23
CA GLY A 73 4.26 -1.82 12.42
C GLY A 73 5.22 -1.57 13.56
N VAL A 74 4.76 -0.82 14.55
CA VAL A 74 5.47 -0.71 15.82
C VAL A 74 4.53 -1.16 16.92
N LEU A 75 5.08 -1.80 17.96
CA LEU A 75 4.41 -1.92 19.24
C LEU A 75 4.76 -0.71 20.09
N GLY A 76 3.91 0.31 20.09
CA GLY A 76 3.96 1.37 21.08
C GLY A 76 3.82 0.77 22.48
N GLY A 77 4.88 0.86 23.28
CA GLY A 77 4.81 0.58 24.70
C GLY A 77 3.82 1.53 25.37
N CYS A 78 3.11 1.03 26.39
CA CYS A 78 2.33 1.88 27.28
C CYS A 78 3.17 3.10 27.69
N SER A 79 2.52 4.26 27.74
CA SER A 79 3.10 5.56 28.10
C SER A 79 3.52 5.61 29.59
N CYS A 80 4.38 4.68 30.02
CA CYS A 80 5.06 4.71 31.29
C CYS A 80 6.48 5.21 31.01
N THR A 81 6.71 6.46 31.40
CA THR A 81 7.97 7.21 31.33
C THR A 81 9.17 6.36 31.75
N ASP A 82 10.25 6.45 30.96
CA ASP A 82 11.63 6.02 31.26
C ASP A 82 12.13 4.66 30.72
N ASP A 83 11.61 4.15 29.59
CA ASP A 83 12.25 3.02 28.91
C ASP A 83 12.73 3.38 27.49
N PRO A 84 14.06 3.43 27.23
CA PRO A 84 14.62 3.78 25.93
C PRO A 84 14.63 2.58 24.96
N THR A 85 13.80 1.56 25.18
CA THR A 85 13.69 0.45 24.23
C THR A 85 13.25 1.02 22.86
N PRO A 86 14.10 0.93 21.82
CA PRO A 86 13.65 1.29 20.47
C PRO A 86 12.43 0.43 20.18
N GLY A 87 11.30 1.09 19.88
CA GLY A 87 10.05 0.40 19.59
C GLY A 87 10.33 -0.75 18.65
N SER A 88 9.94 -1.97 19.05
CA SER A 88 10.25 -3.15 18.25
C SER A 88 9.53 -3.02 16.92
N ASP A 89 10.28 -2.74 15.86
CA ASP A 89 9.77 -2.75 14.49
C ASP A 89 9.30 -4.17 14.16
N ILE A 90 8.03 -4.30 13.78
CA ILE A 90 7.43 -5.55 13.37
C ILE A 90 7.19 -5.49 11.88
N ASN A 91 7.63 -6.52 11.16
CA ASN A 91 7.28 -6.67 9.76
C ASN A 91 5.81 -7.09 9.66
N GLU A 92 5.04 -6.25 9.00
CA GLU A 92 3.61 -6.44 8.77
C GLU A 92 3.35 -6.58 7.28
N TYR A 93 2.24 -7.23 6.96
CA TYR A 93 1.85 -7.52 5.60
C TYR A 93 0.33 -7.43 5.48
N CYS A 94 -0.14 -6.77 4.42
CA CYS A 94 -1.56 -6.80 4.06
C CYS A 94 -1.74 -6.92 2.55
N ALA A 95 -2.82 -7.58 2.14
CA ALA A 95 -3.23 -7.61 0.75
C ALA A 95 -4.28 -6.51 0.47
N VAL A 96 -4.16 -5.85 -0.66
CA VAL A 96 -5.07 -4.81 -1.11
C VAL A 96 -5.52 -5.05 -2.54
N GLN A 97 -6.76 -4.65 -2.83
CA GLN A 97 -7.26 -4.49 -4.17
C GLN A 97 -7.29 -3.01 -4.51
N LEU A 98 -6.74 -2.67 -5.68
CA LEU A 98 -6.86 -1.37 -6.28
C LEU A 98 -7.74 -1.48 -7.53
N ASP A 99 -8.79 -0.67 -7.60
CA ASP A 99 -9.66 -0.55 -8.76
C ASP A 99 -9.42 0.84 -9.37
N MET A 100 -8.68 0.88 -10.48
CA MET A 100 -8.27 2.12 -11.15
C MET A 100 -9.12 2.36 -12.40
N ASP A 101 -9.76 3.53 -12.46
CA ASP A 101 -10.51 4.01 -13.62
C ASP A 101 -9.56 4.41 -14.76
N LYS A 102 -9.81 3.88 -15.96
CA LYS A 102 -8.96 4.10 -17.16
C LYS A 102 -9.13 5.48 -17.79
N SER A 103 -10.20 6.20 -17.48
CA SER A 103 -10.49 7.51 -18.06
C SER A 103 -9.87 8.65 -17.25
N ASN A 104 -9.73 8.48 -15.93
CA ASN A 104 -9.30 9.57 -15.05
C ASN A 104 -8.26 9.19 -13.98
N ALA A 105 -7.78 7.94 -13.99
CA ALA A 105 -6.81 7.39 -13.02
C ALA A 105 -7.27 7.42 -11.55
N VAL A 106 -8.55 7.68 -11.27
CA VAL A 106 -9.10 7.60 -9.91
C VAL A 106 -9.07 6.15 -9.49
N THR A 107 -8.41 5.90 -8.36
CA THR A 107 -8.20 4.57 -7.83
C THR A 107 -8.88 4.44 -6.48
N ALA A 108 -9.80 3.48 -6.40
CA ALA A 108 -10.32 3.00 -5.13
C ALA A 108 -9.38 1.93 -4.58
N ILE A 109 -9.24 1.87 -3.26
CA ILE A 109 -8.43 0.88 -2.57
C ILE A 109 -9.24 0.23 -1.45
N ALA A 110 -9.12 -1.08 -1.32
CA ALA A 110 -9.72 -1.85 -0.25
C ALA A 110 -8.74 -2.93 0.23
N LEU A 111 -8.78 -3.23 1.53
CA LEU A 111 -8.16 -4.45 2.06
C LEU A 111 -8.89 -5.67 1.51
N VAL A 112 -8.13 -6.73 1.25
CA VAL A 112 -8.66 -8.03 0.86
C VAL A 112 -8.04 -9.11 1.74
N GLU A 113 -8.84 -10.13 2.04
CA GLU A 113 -8.46 -11.31 2.85
C GLU A 113 -7.58 -12.29 2.07
#